data_AF-A0A4P2U9D4-F1
#
_entry.id   AF-A0A4P2U9D4-F1
#
_cell.length_a   1.000
_cell.length_b   1.000
_cell.length_c   1.000
_cell.angle_alpha   90.00
_cell.angle_beta   90.00
_cell.angle_gamma   90.00
#
_symmetry.space_group_name_H-M   'P 1'
#
loop_
_entity.id
_entity.type
_entity.pdbx_description
1 polymer ?
#
loop_
_entity_poly.entity_id
_entity_poly.type
_entity_poly.pdbx_seq_one_letter_code
_entity_poly.pdbx_strand_id
1 'polypeptide(L)'
;YDSAVKLNMDDYQKIVTLSDQALSNANQRKKHLKAEKDSIDDSKQAFESAKKTSQEIKDKKVKEKAGHAVALMEKRYASYDLLYKKYEKAISLDKDLYKLIKDKKLTLAQLEEQISKVNSVYEKVHKQADEFNQFTKDYNKEKELLFRK
;
A
#
# COMPACT_ATOMS: atom_id res chain seq x y z
N TYR A 1 5.44 -47.79 6.54
CA TYR A 1 5.53 -46.80 7.64
C TYR A 1 6.63 -45.80 7.35
N ASP A 2 7.89 -46.23 7.17
CA ASP A 2 9.02 -45.35 6.84
C ASP A 2 8.82 -44.50 5.58
N SER A 3 8.18 -45.04 4.54
CA SER A 3 7.85 -44.30 3.31
C SER A 3 6.86 -43.15 3.56
N ALA A 4 5.90 -43.32 4.47
CA ALA A 4 4.90 -42.30 4.80
C ALA A 4 5.50 -41.21 5.70
N VAL A 5 6.37 -41.58 6.65
CA VAL A 5 7.12 -40.63 7.48
C VAL A 5 8.08 -39.80 6.63
N LYS A 6 8.77 -40.42 5.67
CA LYS A 6 9.65 -39.72 4.73
C LYS A 6 8.87 -38.74 3.84
N LEU A 7 7.74 -39.18 3.26
CA LEU A 7 6.88 -38.31 2.44
C LEU A 7 6.41 -37.07 3.21
N ASN A 8 5.94 -37.26 4.45
CA ASN A 8 5.52 -36.15 5.32
C ASN A 8 6.67 -35.18 5.65
N MET A 9 7.90 -35.67 5.81
CA MET A 9 9.07 -34.82 6.06
C MET A 9 9.50 -34.05 4.80
N ASP A 10 9.45 -34.68 3.63
CA ASP A 10 9.74 -34.03 2.35
C ASP A 10 8.72 -32.91 2.05
N ASP A 11 7.44 -33.17 2.29
CA ASP A 11 6.36 -32.18 2.15
C ASP A 11 6.53 -31.02 3.15
N TYR A 12 6.87 -31.32 4.41
CA TYR A 12 7.17 -30.28 5.40
C TYR A 12 8.36 -29.41 4.99
N GLN A 13 9.43 -30.01 4.48
CA GLN A 13 10.60 -29.28 4.02
C GLN A 13 10.24 -28.34 2.85
N LYS A 14 9.37 -28.79 1.94
CA LYS A 14 8.84 -27.96 0.85
C LYS A 14 8.02 -26.78 1.37
N ILE A 15 7.17 -26.99 2.37
CA ILE A 15 6.40 -25.91 3.02
C ILE A 15 7.33 -24.88 3.64
N VAL A 16 8.38 -25.31 4.34
CA VAL A 16 9.38 -24.42 4.94
C VAL A 16 10.07 -23.58 3.86
N THR A 17 10.55 -24.22 2.78
CA THR A 17 11.22 -23.53 1.68
C THR A 17 10.32 -22.48 1.02
N LEU A 18 9.07 -22.83 0.70
CA LEU A 18 8.12 -21.88 0.09
C LEU A 18 7.79 -20.72 1.03
N SER A 19 7.65 -21.00 2.32
CA SER A 19 7.39 -19.97 3.34
C SER A 19 8.57 -18.99 3.48
N ASP A 20 9.81 -19.49 3.41
CA ASP A 20 11.01 -18.65 3.44
C ASP A 20 11.16 -17.79 2.18
N GLN A 21 10.81 -18.33 1.02
CA GLN A 21 10.72 -17.55 -0.22
C GLN A 21 9.65 -16.45 -0.12
N ALA A 22 8.47 -16.77 0.42
CA ALA A 22 7.39 -15.80 0.64
C ALA A 22 7.80 -14.70 1.64
N LEU A 23 8.52 -15.05 2.71
CA LEU A 23 9.09 -14.08 3.66
C LEU A 23 10.11 -13.16 2.99
N SER A 24 10.99 -13.70 2.13
CA SER A 24 11.94 -12.91 1.36
C SER A 24 11.22 -11.92 0.44
N ASN A 25 10.19 -12.38 -0.28
CA ASN A 25 9.37 -11.52 -1.13
C ASN A 25 8.64 -10.43 -0.32
N ALA A 26 8.08 -10.76 0.85
CA ALA A 26 7.44 -9.77 1.72
C ALA A 26 8.42 -8.69 2.20
N ASN A 27 9.69 -9.05 2.47
CA ASN A 27 10.73 -8.09 2.80
C ASN A 27 11.09 -7.20 1.60
N GLN A 28 11.13 -7.74 0.38
CA GLN A 28 11.33 -6.94 -0.83
C GLN A 28 10.16 -5.97 -1.05
N ARG A 29 8.90 -6.44 -0.93
CA ARG A 29 7.71 -5.60 -0.98
C ARG A 29 7.79 -4.44 0.02
N LYS A 30 8.24 -4.69 1.26
CA LYS A 30 8.43 -3.64 2.27
C LYS A 30 9.47 -2.59 1.85
N LYS A 31 10.58 -3.01 1.25
CA LYS A 31 11.62 -2.09 0.75
C LYS A 31 11.08 -1.20 -0.36
N HIS A 32 10.36 -1.78 -1.33
CA HIS A 32 9.73 -1.00 -2.41
C HIS A 32 8.69 -0.02 -1.88
N LEU A 33 7.84 -0.44 -0.94
CA LEU A 33 6.84 0.43 -0.31
C LEU A 33 7.49 1.62 0.42
N LYS A 34 8.65 1.41 1.06
CA LYS A 34 9.40 2.51 1.70
C LYS A 34 9.95 3.50 0.67
N ALA A 35 10.53 3.01 -0.43
CA ALA A 35 11.03 3.86 -1.51
C ALA A 35 9.89 4.68 -2.17
N GLU A 36 8.73 4.05 -2.36
CA GLU A 36 7.53 4.73 -2.85
C GLU A 36 7.08 5.83 -1.89
N LYS A 37 7.05 5.56 -0.58
CA LYS A 37 6.70 6.54 0.46
C LYS A 37 7.66 7.74 0.46
N ASP A 38 8.95 7.50 0.34
CA ASP A 38 9.95 8.57 0.27
C ASP A 38 9.71 9.45 -0.96
N SER A 39 9.45 8.84 -2.12
CA SER A 39 9.13 9.60 -3.35
C SER A 39 7.86 10.45 -3.22
N ILE A 40 6.81 9.94 -2.56
CA ILE A 40 5.58 10.71 -2.34
C ILE A 40 5.80 11.84 -1.33
N ASP A 41 6.62 11.62 -0.30
CA ASP A 41 6.95 12.66 0.69
C ASP A 41 7.78 13.79 0.08
N ASP A 42 8.76 13.46 -0.76
CA ASP A 42 9.53 14.45 -1.52
C ASP A 42 8.61 15.26 -2.46
N SER A 43 7.68 14.57 -3.14
CA SER A 43 6.67 15.22 -3.97
C SER A 43 5.81 16.19 -3.16
N LYS A 44 5.36 15.79 -1.98
CA LYS A 44 4.54 16.62 -1.08
C LYS A 44 5.31 17.86 -0.64
N GLN A 45 6.57 17.72 -0.28
CA GLN A 45 7.43 18.86 0.08
C GLN A 45 7.61 19.83 -1.10
N ALA A 46 7.89 19.32 -2.30
CA ALA A 46 8.02 20.15 -3.50
C ALA A 46 6.71 20.87 -3.85
N PHE A 47 5.56 20.24 -3.58
CA PHE A 47 4.24 20.79 -3.89
C PHE A 47 3.87 22.01 -3.03
N GLU A 48 4.47 22.18 -1.85
CA GLU A 48 4.22 23.37 -1.00
C GLU A 48 4.54 24.69 -1.72
N SER A 49 5.56 24.70 -2.59
CA SER A 49 5.86 25.86 -3.42
C SER A 49 4.74 26.16 -4.43
N ALA A 50 4.22 25.13 -5.11
CA ALA A 50 3.10 25.29 -6.03
C ALA A 50 1.83 25.77 -5.33
N LYS A 51 1.58 25.27 -4.11
CA LYS A 51 0.49 25.75 -3.24
C LYS A 51 0.63 27.24 -2.93
N LYS A 52 1.81 27.72 -2.53
CA LYS A 52 2.07 29.15 -2.29
C LYS A 52 1.82 29.98 -3.55
N THR A 53 2.42 29.61 -4.68
CA THR A 53 2.24 30.32 -5.95
C THR A 53 0.78 30.36 -6.40
N SER A 54 0.00 29.31 -6.15
CA SER A 54 -1.44 29.30 -6.48
C SER A 54 -2.23 30.40 -5.77
N GLN A 55 -1.80 30.81 -4.56
CA GLN A 55 -2.44 31.85 -3.77
C GLN A 55 -2.12 33.26 -4.28
N GLU A 56 -1.02 33.42 -5.01
CA GLU A 56 -0.55 34.71 -5.54
C GLU A 56 -1.16 35.05 -6.91
N ILE A 57 -1.92 34.11 -7.51
CA ILE A 57 -2.59 34.31 -8.80
C ILE A 57 -3.57 35.49 -8.73
N LYS A 58 -3.40 36.48 -9.61
CA LYS A 58 -4.24 37.69 -9.64
C LYS A 58 -5.61 37.46 -10.26
N ASP A 59 -5.69 36.64 -11.31
CA ASP A 59 -6.97 36.30 -11.94
C ASP A 59 -7.79 35.43 -10.98
N LYS A 60 -8.97 35.92 -10.59
CA LYS A 60 -9.83 35.24 -9.60
C LYS A 60 -10.28 33.86 -10.06
N LYS A 61 -10.63 33.70 -11.34
CA LYS A 61 -11.11 32.42 -11.89
C LYS A 61 -9.97 31.40 -11.94
N VAL A 62 -8.78 31.82 -12.35
CA VAL A 62 -7.60 30.96 -12.39
C VAL A 62 -7.17 30.57 -10.97
N LYS A 63 -7.20 31.52 -10.03
CA LYS A 63 -6.89 31.26 -8.62
C LYS A 63 -7.83 30.24 -7.98
N GLU A 64 -9.12 30.34 -8.25
CA GLU A 64 -10.11 29.38 -7.74
C GLU A 64 -9.87 27.96 -8.28
N LYS A 65 -9.64 27.82 -9.60
CA LYS A 65 -9.29 26.53 -10.22
C LYS A 65 -7.99 25.95 -9.65
N ALA A 66 -6.96 26.78 -9.48
CA ALA A 66 -5.70 26.36 -8.90
C ALA A 66 -5.87 25.89 -7.44
N GLY A 67 -6.69 26.60 -6.65
CA GLY A 67 -7.04 26.20 -5.28
C GLY A 67 -7.76 24.86 -5.23
N HIS A 68 -8.68 24.60 -6.17
CA HIS A 68 -9.35 23.31 -6.27
C HIS A 68 -8.37 22.16 -6.61
N ALA A 69 -7.47 22.38 -7.57
CA ALA A 69 -6.42 21.42 -7.90
C ALA A 69 -5.48 21.14 -6.70
N VAL A 70 -5.11 22.19 -5.94
CA VAL A 70 -4.33 22.05 -4.70
C VAL A 70 -5.06 21.17 -3.69
N ALA A 71 -6.35 21.44 -3.44
CA ALA A 71 -7.13 20.65 -2.48
C ALA A 71 -7.23 19.17 -2.87
N LEU A 72 -7.34 18.85 -4.17
CA LEU A 72 -7.34 17.47 -4.66
C LEU A 72 -5.98 16.80 -4.48
N MET A 73 -4.87 17.51 -4.72
CA MET A 73 -3.53 16.98 -4.49
C MET A 73 -3.29 16.71 -3.00
N GLU A 74 -3.76 17.58 -2.10
CA GLU A 74 -3.67 17.37 -0.65
C GLU A 74 -4.46 16.13 -0.21
N LYS A 75 -5.67 15.94 -0.74
CA LYS A 75 -6.47 14.73 -0.53
C LYS A 75 -5.77 13.48 -1.06
N ARG A 76 -5.14 13.57 -2.24
CA ARG A 76 -4.31 12.50 -2.80
C ARG A 76 -3.19 12.12 -1.83
N TYR A 77 -2.41 13.07 -1.32
CA TYR A 77 -1.35 12.77 -0.33
C TYR A 77 -1.91 12.14 0.95
N ALA A 78 -3.02 12.66 1.49
CA ALA A 78 -3.64 12.10 2.69
C ALA A 78 -4.13 10.66 2.48
N SER A 79 -4.76 10.38 1.34
CA SER A 79 -5.20 9.02 0.98
C SER A 79 -4.01 8.07 0.81
N TYR A 80 -2.90 8.54 0.24
CA TYR A 80 -1.67 7.75 0.15
C TYR A 80 -1.08 7.43 1.52
N ASP A 81 -1.06 8.39 2.45
CA ASP A 81 -0.57 8.15 3.82
C ASP A 81 -1.37 7.05 4.54
N LEU A 82 -2.67 6.97 4.27
CA LEU A 82 -3.53 5.89 4.77
C LEU A 82 -3.26 4.56 4.04
N LEU A 83 -3.17 4.58 2.71
CA LEU A 83 -2.81 3.41 1.90
C LEU A 83 -1.50 2.78 2.36
N TYR A 84 -0.44 3.59 2.50
CA TYR A 84 0.86 3.15 3.00
C TYR A 84 0.76 2.43 4.34
N LYS A 85 0.05 3.02 5.32
CA LYS A 85 -0.14 2.41 6.65
C LYS A 85 -0.89 1.08 6.58
N LYS A 86 -1.94 0.99 5.76
CA LYS A 86 -2.69 -0.27 5.60
C LYS A 86 -1.85 -1.34 4.92
N TYR A 87 -1.08 -0.97 3.90
CA TYR A 87 -0.28 -1.92 3.15
C TYR A 87 0.96 -2.39 3.94
N GLU A 88 1.58 -1.50 4.73
CA GLU A 88 2.62 -1.91 5.68
C GLU A 88 2.08 -2.92 6.70
N LYS A 89 0.86 -2.70 7.22
CA LYS A 89 0.21 -3.66 8.13
C LYS A 89 -0.10 -4.99 7.44
N ALA A 90 -0.54 -4.97 6.19
CA ALA A 90 -0.77 -6.17 5.38
C ALA A 90 0.51 -7.00 5.22
N ILE A 91 1.63 -6.37 4.84
CA ILE A 91 2.92 -7.04 4.74
C ILE A 91 3.37 -7.63 6.09
N SER A 92 3.07 -6.96 7.21
CA SER A 92 3.36 -7.53 8.53
C SER A 92 2.55 -8.80 8.80
N LEU A 93 1.25 -8.79 8.50
CA LEU A 93 0.38 -9.96 8.71
C LEU A 93 0.69 -11.11 7.76
N ASP A 94 1.09 -10.82 6.52
CA ASP A 94 1.64 -11.81 5.58
C ASP A 94 2.86 -12.51 6.19
N LYS A 95 3.80 -11.74 6.74
CA LYS A 95 5.01 -12.29 7.37
C LYS A 95 4.67 -13.16 8.58
N ASP A 96 3.68 -12.77 9.37
CA ASP A 96 3.23 -13.57 10.50
C ASP A 96 2.55 -14.87 10.03
N LEU A 97 1.75 -14.82 8.95
CA LEU A 97 1.17 -15.99 8.32
C LEU A 97 2.24 -16.97 7.81
N TYR A 98 3.25 -16.48 7.10
CA TYR A 98 4.31 -17.36 6.57
C TYR A 98 5.17 -17.98 7.68
N LYS A 99 5.39 -17.27 8.80
CA LYS A 99 6.03 -17.86 9.98
C LYS A 99 5.14 -18.92 10.64
N LEU A 100 3.85 -18.64 10.74
CA LEU A 100 2.87 -19.53 11.35
C LEU A 100 2.74 -20.85 10.58
N ILE A 101 2.74 -20.79 9.25
CA ILE A 101 2.70 -21.98 8.36
C ILE A 101 3.90 -22.91 8.57
N LYS A 102 5.05 -22.38 9.04
CA LYS A 102 6.23 -23.18 9.35
C LYS A 102 6.16 -23.88 10.72
N ASP A 103 5.19 -23.55 11.57
CA ASP A 103 5.06 -24.15 12.89
C ASP A 103 4.44 -25.55 12.77
N LYS A 104 5.19 -26.58 13.21
CA LYS A 104 4.70 -27.97 13.25
C LYS A 104 3.50 -28.16 14.18
N LYS A 105 3.25 -27.22 15.09
CA LYS A 105 2.11 -27.23 16.03
C LYS A 105 0.93 -26.40 15.53
N LEU A 106 1.00 -25.86 14.32
CA LEU A 106 -0.07 -25.06 13.73
C LEU A 106 -1.40 -25.83 13.76
N THR A 107 -2.40 -25.20 14.35
CA THR A 107 -3.78 -25.67 14.28
C THR A 107 -4.54 -25.00 13.14
N LEU A 108 -5.56 -25.67 12.60
CA LEU A 108 -6.43 -25.09 11.57
C LEU A 108 -7.07 -23.78 12.03
N ALA A 109 -7.54 -23.71 13.29
CA ALA A 109 -8.14 -22.51 13.86
C ALA A 109 -7.19 -21.30 13.86
N GLN A 110 -5.92 -21.50 14.22
CA GLN A 110 -4.91 -20.42 14.18
C GLN A 110 -4.64 -19.97 12.74
N LEU A 111 -4.61 -20.90 11.78
CA LEU A 111 -4.41 -20.59 10.37
C LEU A 111 -5.59 -19.76 9.82
N GLU A 112 -6.82 -20.19 10.08
CA GLU A 112 -8.04 -19.49 9.66
C GLU A 112 -8.13 -18.08 10.27
N GLU A 113 -7.81 -17.94 11.56
CA GLU A 113 -7.79 -16.63 12.23
C GLU A 113 -6.77 -15.69 11.56
N GLN A 114 -5.57 -16.18 11.26
CA GLN A 114 -4.54 -15.37 10.62
C GLN A 114 -4.91 -14.99 9.18
N ILE A 115 -5.50 -15.91 8.40
CA ILE A 115 -6.01 -15.63 7.05
C ILE A 115 -7.11 -14.56 7.10
N SER A 116 -8.03 -14.64 8.06
CA SER A 116 -9.09 -13.64 8.25
C SER A 116 -8.52 -12.25 8.52
N LYS A 117 -7.48 -12.15 9.37
CA LYS A 117 -6.76 -10.88 9.63
C LYS A 117 -6.11 -10.32 8.36
N VAL A 118 -5.47 -11.18 7.55
CA VAL A 118 -4.84 -10.80 6.28
C VAL A 118 -5.91 -10.28 5.31
N ASN A 119 -7.01 -11.01 5.10
CA ASN A 119 -8.07 -10.61 4.18
C ASN A 119 -8.70 -9.27 4.60
N SER A 120 -9.01 -9.11 5.89
CA SER A 120 -9.61 -7.88 6.42
C SER A 120 -8.75 -6.63 6.22
N VAL A 121 -7.42 -6.76 6.24
CA VAL A 121 -6.55 -5.61 5.96
C VAL A 121 -6.42 -5.35 4.47
N TYR A 122 -6.44 -6.39 3.62
CA TYR A 122 -6.38 -6.23 2.17
C TYR A 122 -7.62 -5.55 1.60
N GLU A 123 -8.81 -5.82 2.14
CA GLU A 123 -10.02 -5.04 1.81
C GLU A 123 -9.82 -3.54 2.05
N LYS A 124 -9.15 -3.18 3.15
CA LYS A 124 -8.83 -1.79 3.49
C LYS A 124 -7.76 -1.22 2.56
N VAL A 125 -6.77 -2.01 2.15
CA VAL A 125 -5.77 -1.61 1.16
C VAL A 125 -6.44 -1.27 -0.16
N HIS A 126 -7.32 -2.14 -0.67
CA HIS A 126 -8.05 -1.90 -1.92
C HIS A 126 -8.89 -0.63 -1.86
N LYS A 127 -9.67 -0.44 -0.79
CA LYS A 127 -10.45 0.79 -0.61
C LYS A 127 -9.59 2.05 -0.64
N GLN A 128 -8.45 2.06 0.06
CA GLN A 128 -7.56 3.22 0.09
C GLN A 128 -6.83 3.44 -1.25
N ALA A 129 -6.53 2.36 -1.98
CA ALA A 129 -5.98 2.45 -3.33
C ALA A 129 -6.99 3.08 -4.31
N ASP A 130 -8.26 2.71 -4.21
CA ASP A 130 -9.32 3.32 -5.04
C ASP A 130 -9.49 4.81 -4.74
N GLU A 131 -9.50 5.20 -3.46
CA GLU A 131 -9.54 6.61 -3.05
C GLU A 131 -8.33 7.40 -3.57
N PHE A 132 -7.12 6.86 -3.44
CA PHE A 132 -5.90 7.47 -3.99
C PHE A 132 -5.94 7.62 -5.51
N ASN A 133 -6.40 6.59 -6.21
CA ASN A 133 -6.55 6.60 -7.67
C ASN A 133 -7.59 7.60 -8.12
N GLN A 134 -8.70 7.72 -7.40
CA GLN A 134 -9.75 8.68 -7.70
C GLN A 134 -9.23 10.12 -7.56
N PHE A 135 -8.59 10.47 -6.44
CA PHE A 135 -7.99 11.81 -6.29
C PHE A 135 -6.87 12.08 -7.30
N THR A 136 -6.12 11.06 -7.71
CA THR A 136 -5.11 11.19 -8.78
C THR A 136 -5.77 11.55 -10.13
N LYS A 137 -6.87 10.89 -10.49
CA LYS A 137 -7.63 11.19 -11.71
C LYS A 137 -8.24 12.59 -11.65
N ASP A 138 -8.87 12.95 -10.53
CA ASP A 138 -9.52 14.24 -10.36
C ASP A 138 -8.50 15.38 -10.41
N TYR A 139 -7.36 15.24 -9.71
CA TYR A 139 -6.27 16.20 -9.79
C TYR A 139 -5.78 16.40 -11.22
N ASN A 140 -5.55 15.31 -11.96
CA ASN A 140 -5.08 15.40 -13.35
C ASN A 140 -6.09 16.09 -14.25
N LYS A 141 -7.39 15.84 -14.06
CA LYS A 141 -8.46 16.51 -14.80
C LYS A 141 -8.47 18.02 -14.52
N GLU A 142 -8.41 18.43 -13.25
CA GLU A 142 -8.37 19.86 -12.89
C GLU A 142 -7.10 20.53 -13.37
N LYS A 143 -5.96 19.83 -13.32
CA LYS A 143 -4.70 20.30 -13.88
C LYS A 143 -4.82 20.57 -15.39
N GLU A 144 -5.42 19.67 -16.15
CA GLU A 144 -5.67 19.91 -17.58
C GLU A 144 -6.55 21.13 -17.84
N LEU A 145 -7.63 21.31 -17.05
CA LEU A 145 -8.54 22.45 -17.17
C LEU A 145 -7.88 23.79 -16.82
N LEU A 146 -6.80 23.77 -16.04
CA LEU A 146 -5.99 24.95 -15.72
C LEU A 146 -5.11 25.37 -16.92
N PHE A 147 -4.62 24.40 -17.70
CA PHE A 147 -3.67 24.64 -18.79
C PHE A 147 -4.32 24.68 -20.18
N ARG A 148 -5.59 24.29 -20.33
CA ARG A 148 -6.35 24.49 -21.57
C ARG A 148 -6.72 25.98 -21.70
N LYS A 149 -6.35 26.56 -22.84
CA LYS A 149 -6.68 27.93 -23.26
C LYS A 149 -8.19 28.10 -23.50
#